data_AF-A0A6A4K5D3-F1
#
_entry.id   AF-A0A6A4K5D3-F1
#
_cell.length_a   1.000
_cell.length_b   1.000
_cell.length_c   1.000
_cell.angle_alpha   90.00
_cell.angle_beta   90.00
_cell.angle_gamma   90.00
#
_symmetry.space_group_name_H-M   'P 1'
#
loop_
_entity.id
_entity.type
_entity.pdbx_description
1 polymer ?
#
loop_
_entity_poly.entity_id
_entity_poly.type
_entity_poly.pdbx_seq_one_letter_code
_entity_poly.pdbx_strand_id
1 'polypeptide(L)'
;MLESDPVVRLEKSRYSVGDVLRGNCTSPASNPPANVTWLINGNKINASYISRTPVALNKIVSQAGLEFEVNTFTQGKMRVTCIADVYGVYTTQTELVLDEEKPRLASVRGSGSERMSQSVTVLVTAACLSLVFTR
;
A
#
# COMPACT_ATOMS: atom_id res chain seq x y z
N MET A 1 -12.73 -32.04 7.38
CA MET A 1 -11.76 -31.69 6.32
C MET A 1 -12.06 -30.28 5.83
N LEU A 2 -11.03 -29.53 5.42
CA LEU A 2 -11.19 -28.23 4.76
C LEU A 2 -11.29 -28.46 3.25
N GLU A 3 -12.37 -27.98 2.63
CA GLU A 3 -12.69 -28.24 1.22
C GLU A 3 -12.15 -27.15 0.28
N SER A 4 -11.61 -26.05 0.82
CA SER A 4 -11.02 -24.94 0.08
C SER A 4 -10.04 -24.17 0.95
N ASP A 5 -9.42 -23.11 0.41
CA ASP A 5 -8.64 -22.15 1.19
C ASP A 5 -9.55 -21.17 1.94
N PRO A 6 -9.07 -20.54 3.03
CA PRO A 6 -9.83 -19.52 3.74
C PRO A 6 -9.94 -18.22 2.92
N VAL A 7 -11.07 -17.53 3.01
CA VAL A 7 -11.30 -16.31 2.23
C VAL A 7 -10.93 -15.09 3.06
N VAL A 8 -9.98 -14.29 2.57
CA VAL A 8 -9.58 -13.02 3.20
C VAL A 8 -10.29 -11.85 2.53
N ARG A 9 -10.85 -10.94 3.34
CA ARG A 9 -11.46 -9.68 2.90
C ARG A 9 -10.89 -8.52 3.69
N LEU A 10 -10.27 -7.57 3.00
CA LEU A 10 -9.71 -6.35 3.58
C LEU A 10 -10.56 -5.14 3.17
N GLU A 11 -10.54 -4.09 3.99
CA GLU A 11 -11.28 -2.85 3.70
C GLU A 11 -10.66 -2.03 2.56
N LYS A 12 -9.33 -2.08 2.42
CA LYS A 12 -8.58 -1.38 1.36
C LYS A 12 -7.61 -2.33 0.67
N SER A 13 -7.17 -1.95 -0.53
CA SER A 13 -6.15 -2.69 -1.30
C SER A 13 -4.74 -2.10 -1.16
N ARG A 14 -4.61 -0.90 -0.58
CA ARG A 14 -3.35 -0.18 -0.35
C ARG A 14 -3.38 0.48 1.02
N TYR A 15 -2.22 0.55 1.66
CA TYR A 15 -2.06 1.08 3.02
C TYR A 15 -0.73 1.85 3.14
N SER A 16 -0.72 2.86 4.00
CA SER A 16 0.46 3.61 4.43
C SER A 16 0.87 3.22 5.85
N VAL A 17 2.09 3.57 6.25
CA VAL A 17 2.49 3.50 7.67
C VAL A 17 1.59 4.42 8.50
N GLY A 18 1.09 3.92 9.63
CA GLY A 18 0.13 4.59 10.51
C GLY A 18 -1.35 4.29 10.18
N ASP A 19 -1.64 3.62 9.04
CA ASP A 19 -2.99 3.17 8.77
C ASP A 19 -3.38 1.99 9.67
N VAL A 20 -4.68 1.85 9.93
CA VAL A 20 -5.25 0.66 10.57
C VAL A 20 -5.72 -0.33 9.49
N LEU A 21 -5.02 -1.45 9.37
CA LEU A 21 -5.40 -2.58 8.53
C LEU A 21 -6.58 -3.30 9.15
N ARG A 22 -7.74 -3.24 8.49
CA ARG A 22 -8.97 -3.89 8.91
C ARG A 22 -9.48 -4.90 7.89
N GLY A 23 -10.01 -5.99 8.39
CA GLY A 23 -10.57 -7.04 7.56
C GLY A 23 -11.05 -8.25 8.34
N ASN A 24 -11.38 -9.30 7.61
CA ASN A 24 -11.69 -10.60 8.18
C ASN A 24 -11.14 -11.73 7.32
N CYS A 25 -11.03 -12.88 7.96
CA CYS A 25 -10.73 -14.13 7.30
C CYS A 25 -11.80 -15.15 7.67
N THR A 26 -12.36 -15.81 6.67
CA THR A 26 -13.44 -16.79 6.82
C THR A 26 -12.92 -18.17 6.41
N SER A 27 -12.93 -19.13 7.33
CA SER A 27 -12.54 -20.50 7.03
C SER A 27 -13.59 -21.22 6.17
N PRO A 28 -13.19 -22.28 5.45
CA PRO A 28 -14.14 -23.25 4.94
C PRO A 28 -14.97 -23.86 6.07
N ALA A 29 -16.19 -24.28 5.74
CA ALA A 29 -17.08 -24.94 6.67
C ALA A 29 -16.52 -26.32 7.04
N SER A 30 -16.30 -26.59 8.33
CA SER A 30 -15.67 -27.81 8.80
C SER A 30 -16.26 -28.32 10.10
N ASN A 31 -15.99 -29.59 10.39
CA ASN A 31 -16.28 -30.22 11.66
C ASN A 31 -15.08 -31.12 12.04
N PRO A 32 -14.37 -30.85 13.15
CA PRO A 32 -14.55 -29.72 14.06
C PRO A 32 -14.20 -28.36 13.41
N PRO A 33 -14.67 -27.23 13.98
CA PRO A 33 -14.37 -25.89 13.45
C PRO A 33 -12.88 -25.60 13.43
N ALA A 34 -12.40 -25.03 12.33
CA ALA A 34 -11.00 -24.61 12.20
C ALA A 34 -10.63 -23.49 13.18
N ASN A 35 -9.37 -23.50 13.63
CA ASN A 35 -8.72 -22.38 14.28
C ASN A 35 -8.16 -21.45 13.21
N VAL A 36 -8.54 -20.18 13.25
CA VAL A 36 -8.11 -19.18 12.28
C VAL A 36 -7.04 -18.30 12.92
N THR A 37 -5.89 -18.20 12.25
CA THR A 37 -4.74 -17.42 12.73
C THR A 37 -4.29 -16.45 11.66
N TRP A 38 -3.94 -15.23 12.07
CA TRP A 38 -3.34 -14.22 11.22
C TRP A 38 -1.83 -14.16 11.41
N LEU A 39 -1.11 -14.02 10.30
CA LEU A 39 0.29 -13.65 10.27
C LEU A 39 0.48 -12.36 9.45
N ILE A 40 1.27 -11.43 9.97
CA ILE A 40 1.73 -10.22 9.27
C ILE A 40 3.24 -10.31 9.12
N ASN A 41 3.73 -10.36 7.88
CA ASN A 41 5.14 -10.61 7.56
C ASN A 41 5.71 -11.85 8.28
N GLY A 42 4.89 -12.89 8.43
CA GLY A 42 5.25 -14.13 9.14
C GLY A 42 5.06 -14.09 10.67
N ASN A 43 4.80 -12.92 11.26
CA ASN A 43 4.59 -12.78 12.70
C ASN A 43 3.13 -12.97 13.05
N LYS A 44 2.85 -13.85 14.03
CA LYS A 44 1.48 -14.07 14.51
C LYS A 44 0.95 -12.82 15.22
N ILE A 45 -0.26 -12.40 14.84
CA ILE A 45 -0.97 -11.32 15.50
C ILE A 45 -2.27 -11.83 16.13
N ASN A 46 -2.79 -11.09 17.10
CA ASN A 46 -4.05 -11.42 17.75
C ASN A 46 -5.23 -10.99 16.86
N ALA A 47 -6.21 -11.87 16.70
CA ALA A 47 -7.46 -11.51 16.03
C ALA A 47 -8.23 -10.51 16.89
N SER A 48 -8.87 -9.53 16.25
CA SER A 48 -9.73 -8.56 16.96
C SER A 48 -11.00 -9.21 17.51
N TYR A 49 -11.49 -10.24 16.81
CA TYR A 49 -12.54 -11.14 17.30
C TYR A 49 -12.40 -12.52 16.64
N ILE A 50 -13.04 -13.51 17.24
CA ILE A 50 -13.27 -14.82 16.63
C ILE A 50 -14.75 -15.13 16.74
N SER A 51 -15.38 -15.46 15.61
CA SER A 51 -16.77 -15.88 15.52
C SER A 51 -16.87 -17.27 14.92
N ARG A 52 -17.85 -18.05 15.37
CA ARG A 52 -18.13 -19.41 14.88
C ARG A 52 -19.62 -19.51 14.54
N THR A 53 -19.91 -19.75 13.27
CA THR A 53 -21.28 -19.76 12.76
C THR A 53 -21.61 -21.12 12.15
N PRO A 54 -22.65 -21.82 12.61
CA PRO A 54 -23.17 -23.00 11.94
C PRO A 54 -23.74 -22.62 10.56
N VAL A 55 -23.35 -23.33 9.49
CA VAL A 55 -23.80 -23.02 8.12
C VAL A 55 -24.51 -24.19 7.42
N ALA A 56 -24.28 -25.43 7.88
CA ALA A 56 -24.94 -26.64 7.40
C ALA A 56 -24.99 -27.67 8.55
N LEU A 57 -25.65 -28.81 8.33
CA LEU A 57 -25.69 -29.92 9.30
C LEU A 57 -24.28 -30.27 9.79
N ASN A 58 -24.02 -29.93 11.07
CA ASN A 58 -22.77 -30.14 11.79
C ASN A 58 -21.51 -29.49 11.22
N LYS A 59 -21.59 -28.61 10.20
CA LYS A 59 -20.44 -27.84 9.71
C LYS A 59 -20.47 -26.42 10.26
N ILE A 60 -19.33 -25.98 10.81
CA ILE A 60 -19.14 -24.66 11.39
C ILE A 60 -18.09 -23.90 10.58
N VAL A 61 -18.37 -22.64 10.31
CA VAL A 61 -17.42 -21.68 9.74
C VAL A 61 -16.83 -20.85 10.86
N SER A 62 -15.51 -20.73 10.89
CA SER A 62 -14.80 -19.83 11.80
C SER A 62 -14.41 -18.56 11.04
N GLN A 63 -14.66 -17.40 11.65
CA GLN A 63 -14.24 -16.11 11.12
C GLN A 63 -13.37 -15.39 12.14
N ALA A 64 -12.24 -14.83 11.70
CA ALA A 64 -11.36 -14.02 12.53
C ALA A 64 -11.28 -12.59 11.99
N GLY A 65 -11.54 -11.61 12.85
CA GLY A 65 -11.32 -10.21 12.56
C GLY A 65 -9.84 -9.84 12.60
N LEU A 66 -9.46 -8.87 11.77
CA LEU A 66 -8.15 -8.25 11.73
C LEU A 66 -8.30 -6.77 12.04
N GLU A 67 -7.56 -6.28 13.02
CA GLU A 67 -7.33 -4.86 13.26
C GLU A 67 -5.87 -4.70 13.68
N PHE A 68 -5.06 -4.09 12.83
CA PHE A 68 -3.61 -4.01 13.02
C PHE A 68 -3.09 -2.65 12.55
N GLU A 69 -2.35 -1.95 13.40
CA GLU A 69 -1.70 -0.69 13.02
C GLU A 69 -0.44 -0.98 12.18
N VAL A 70 -0.42 -0.48 10.95
CA VAL A 70 0.66 -0.73 10.00
C VAL A 70 1.88 0.08 10.39
N ASN A 71 2.95 -0.59 10.78
CA ASN A 71 4.17 0.06 11.25
C ASN A 71 5.34 0.01 10.25
N THR A 72 5.41 -1.04 9.43
CA THR A 72 6.57 -1.33 8.59
C THR A 72 6.17 -2.05 7.30
N PHE A 73 6.87 -1.72 6.23
CA PHE A 73 6.82 -2.45 4.96
C PHE A 73 8.21 -3.00 4.64
N THR A 74 8.26 -4.23 4.16
CA THR A 74 9.51 -4.85 3.69
C THR A 74 9.59 -4.68 2.18
N GLN A 75 10.55 -3.88 1.71
CA GLN A 75 10.72 -3.57 0.28
C GLN A 75 9.43 -2.99 -0.35
N GLY A 76 8.72 -2.13 0.40
CA GLY A 76 7.46 -1.53 -0.04
C GLY A 76 6.28 -2.50 -0.13
N LYS A 77 6.40 -3.69 0.49
CA LYS A 77 5.35 -4.71 0.52
C LYS A 77 5.09 -5.21 1.93
N MET A 78 3.86 -5.63 2.18
CA MET A 78 3.44 -6.28 3.41
C MET A 78 2.67 -7.54 3.09
N ARG A 79 3.04 -8.64 3.73
CA ARG A 79 2.42 -9.96 3.53
C ARG A 79 1.43 -10.23 4.65
N VAL A 80 0.18 -10.48 4.28
CA VAL A 80 -0.91 -10.84 5.19
C VAL A 80 -1.30 -12.28 4.89
N THR A 81 -1.10 -13.18 5.85
CA THR A 81 -1.45 -14.59 5.72
C THR A 81 -2.54 -14.94 6.71
N CYS A 82 -3.61 -15.57 6.23
CA CYS A 82 -4.58 -16.22 7.07
C CYS A 82 -4.43 -17.73 6.98
N ILE A 83 -4.34 -18.40 8.13
CA ILE A 83 -4.22 -19.85 8.23
C ILE A 83 -5.49 -20.39 8.90
N ALA A 84 -6.12 -21.38 8.28
CA ALA A 84 -7.19 -22.17 8.86
C ALA A 84 -6.66 -23.58 9.16
N ASP A 85 -6.69 -23.96 10.43
CA ASP A 85 -6.12 -25.21 10.92
C ASP A 85 -7.13 -26.03 11.72
N VAL A 86 -7.26 -27.31 11.41
CA VAL A 86 -8.06 -28.29 12.15
C VAL A 86 -7.11 -29.24 12.89
N TYR A 87 -6.71 -28.84 14.09
CA TYR A 87 -5.86 -29.60 15.01
C TYR A 87 -4.56 -30.13 14.37
N GLY A 88 -3.94 -29.37 13.46
CA GLY A 88 -2.71 -29.75 12.77
C GLY A 88 -2.85 -30.90 11.76
N VAL A 89 -4.06 -31.41 11.52
CA VAL A 89 -4.32 -32.50 10.56
C VAL A 89 -4.69 -31.94 9.20
N TYR A 90 -5.47 -30.85 9.17
CA TYR A 90 -5.86 -30.16 7.95
C TYR A 90 -5.54 -28.68 8.09
N THR A 91 -4.57 -28.21 7.31
CA THR A 91 -4.14 -26.81 7.31
C THR A 91 -4.23 -26.27 5.90
N THR A 92 -4.90 -25.13 5.75
CA THR A 92 -5.01 -24.39 4.49
C THR A 92 -4.74 -22.92 4.78
N GLN A 93 -4.26 -22.17 3.80
CA GLN A 93 -3.90 -20.78 4.02
C GLN A 93 -4.10 -19.93 2.77
N THR A 94 -4.41 -18.67 3.01
CA THR A 94 -4.51 -17.64 1.96
C THR A 94 -3.56 -16.52 2.29
N GLU A 95 -2.82 -16.09 1.29
CA GLU A 95 -1.82 -15.05 1.42
C GLU A 95 -2.11 -13.89 0.46
N LEU A 96 -2.07 -12.68 1.00
CA LEU A 96 -2.19 -11.44 0.26
C LEU A 96 -0.92 -10.64 0.41
N VAL A 97 -0.46 -10.02 -0.68
CA VAL A 97 0.67 -9.10 -0.68
C VAL A 97 0.12 -7.71 -0.98
N LEU A 98 0.27 -6.82 -0.03
CA LEU A 98 -0.18 -5.43 -0.11
C LEU A 98 1.01 -4.55 -0.46
N ASP A 99 0.81 -3.64 -1.42
CA ASP A 99 1.81 -2.63 -1.75
C ASP A 99 1.65 -1.41 -0.84
N GLU A 100 2.78 -0.84 -0.44
CA GLU A 100 2.86 0.44 0.27
C GLU A 100 2.31 1.57 -0.60
N GLU A 101 1.41 2.35 -0.04
CA GLU A 101 0.94 3.58 -0.67
C GLU A 101 2.00 4.67 -0.51
N LYS A 102 2.67 5.00 -1.62
CA LYS A 102 3.66 6.08 -1.64
C LYS A 102 2.95 7.42 -1.78
N PRO A 103 3.29 8.44 -0.95
CA PRO A 103 2.79 9.78 -1.13
C PRO A 103 3.16 10.28 -2.53
N ARG A 104 2.17 10.74 -3.28
CA ARG A 104 2.45 11.47 -4.52
C ARG A 104 2.98 12.84 -4.12
N LEU A 105 4.31 13.00 -4.12
CA LEU A 105 4.92 14.32 -4.01
C LEU A 105 4.47 15.12 -5.24
N ALA A 106 3.65 16.16 -5.01
CA ALA A 106 3.35 17.12 -6.05
C ALA A 106 4.66 17.81 -6.45
N SER A 107 4.96 17.88 -7.75
CA SER A 107 6.04 18.71 -8.25
C SER A 107 5.64 20.17 -8.01
N VAL A 108 6.11 20.76 -6.90
CA VAL A 108 5.97 22.19 -6.67
C VAL A 108 6.76 22.89 -7.76
N ARG A 109 6.06 23.36 -8.80
CA ARG A 109 6.64 24.20 -9.86
C ARG A 109 7.12 25.47 -9.19
N GLY A 110 8.43 25.57 -8.96
CA GLY A 110 9.07 26.82 -8.55
C GLY A 110 8.82 27.86 -9.64
N SER A 111 7.87 28.77 -9.42
CA SER A 111 7.79 30.01 -10.18
C SER A 111 8.90 30.91 -9.67
N GLY A 112 10.12 30.71 -10.17
CA GLY A 112 11.21 31.67 -10.06
C GLY A 112 10.81 32.94 -10.79
N SER A 113 10.31 33.93 -10.05
CA SER A 113 10.21 35.31 -10.52
C SER A 113 11.60 35.93 -10.42
N GLU A 114 12.44 35.74 -11.44
CA GLU A 114 13.62 36.58 -11.64
C GLU A 114 13.27 37.67 -12.67
N ARG A 115 12.83 38.82 -12.15
CA ARG A 115 12.95 40.08 -12.88
C ARG A 115 14.39 40.57 -12.73
N MET A 116 14.92 41.07 -13.86
CA MET A 116 16.05 41.98 -14.03
C MET A 116 17.38 41.33 -14.47
N SER A 117 17.61 41.35 -15.79
CA SER A 117 18.94 41.62 -16.32
C SER A 117 18.81 42.52 -17.55
N GLN A 118 19.10 43.81 -17.36
CA GLN A 118 19.26 44.77 -18.46
C GLN A 118 20.54 44.42 -19.21
N SER A 119 20.42 44.00 -20.48
CA SER A 119 21.57 44.00 -21.39
C SER A 119 21.65 45.37 -22.07
N VAL A 120 22.50 46.25 -21.52
CA VAL A 120 22.92 47.49 -22.18
C VAL A 120 23.77 47.10 -23.39
N THR A 121 23.23 47.24 -24.60
CA THR A 121 24.02 47.10 -25.84
C THR A 121 24.38 48.50 -26.32
N VAL A 122 25.62 48.94 -26.05
CA VAL A 122 26.16 50.19 -26.58
C VAL A 122 26.58 49.96 -28.04
N LEU A 123 25.79 50.45 -28.99
CA LEU A 123 26.23 50.52 -30.39
C LEU A 123 27.17 51.72 -30.56
N VAL A 124 28.47 51.47 -30.50
CA VAL A 124 29.49 52.43 -30.94
C VAL A 124 29.65 52.28 -32.44
N THR A 125 28.93 53.07 -33.24
CA THR A 125 29.26 53.23 -34.66
C THR A 125 30.12 54.47 -34.82
N ALA A 126 31.42 54.24 -35.00
CA ALA A 126 32.40 55.27 -35.31
C ALA A 126 32.12 55.87 -36.71
N ALA A 127 32.02 57.20 -36.75
CA ALA A 127 31.92 57.97 -37.98
C ALA A 127 33.25 57.89 -38.75
N CYS A 128 33.21 57.41 -39.99
CA CYS A 128 34.27 57.62 -40.97
C CYS A 128 33.83 58.75 -41.90
N LEU A 129 34.12 60.00 -41.50
CA LEU A 129 34.16 61.16 -42.39
C LEU A 129 35.52 61.18 -43.07
N SER A 130 35.60 60.73 -44.32
CA SER A 130 36.71 61.06 -45.21
C SER A 130 36.30 62.22 -46.11
N LEU A 131 36.76 63.42 -45.74
CA LEU A 131 36.74 64.65 -46.53
C LEU A 131 37.70 64.52 -47.73
N VAL A 132 37.23 64.85 -48.93
CA VAL A 132 38.06 65.39 -50.04
C VAL A 132 37.18 66.41 -50.79
N PHE A 133 37.23 67.69 -50.41
CA PHE A 133 37.97 68.79 -51.07
C PHE A 133 37.56 69.12 -52.54
N THR A 134 36.74 70.18 -52.66
CA THR A 134 36.79 71.33 -53.60
C THR A 134 37.38 71.17 -55.02
N ARG A 135 36.60 71.56 -56.03
CA ARG A 135 36.76 72.87 -56.69
C ARG A 135 35.47 73.30 -57.40
#